data_AF-A0A8K1HT76-F1
#
_entry.id   AF-A0A8K1HT76-F1
#
_cell.length_a   1.000
_cell.length_b   1.000
_cell.length_c   1.000
_cell.angle_alpha   90.00
_cell.angle_beta   90.00
_cell.angle_gamma   90.00
#
_symmetry.space_group_name_H-M   'P 1'
#
loop_
_entity.id
_entity.type
_entity.pdbx_description
1 polymer ?
#
loop_
_entity_poly.entity_id
_entity_poly.type
_entity_poly.pdbx_seq_one_letter_code
_entity_poly.pdbx_strand_id
1 'polypeptide(L)'
;MWRLMTAKGGNDLYLYSTNNFIGRQTWEFDPDYGTPAERAEVEEARLHFWNNRYQVKPSGDVLWRMQFLKEKNFKQIIPQVKVEDGEEITYEAATTTLRRAVHYFSALQADDGHWPAENAGPLFFLPPLVMCLYITGHLNTVFPAEHRIEILRYIYCHQNEDGGWGLHIEGHSTMFCTALSYICMRILGE
;
A
#
# COMPACT_ATOMS: atom_id res chain seq x y z
N MET A 1 13.61 -4.47 -4.73
CA MET A 1 12.36 -4.33 -3.96
C MET A 1 11.35 -3.49 -4.75
N TRP A 2 10.11 -3.37 -4.28
CA TRP A 2 9.11 -2.53 -4.92
C TRP A 2 9.39 -1.04 -4.67
N ARG A 3 9.27 -0.23 -5.71
CA ARG A 3 9.43 1.23 -5.67
C ARG A 3 8.15 1.91 -6.10
N LEU A 4 7.75 2.95 -5.37
CA LEU A 4 6.66 3.80 -5.80
C LEU A 4 7.17 4.80 -6.87
N MET A 5 6.49 4.83 -8.00
CA MET A 5 6.80 5.68 -9.13
C MET A 5 5.68 6.70 -9.32
N THR A 6 6.03 7.98 -9.39
CA THR A 6 5.11 9.06 -9.73
C THR A 6 5.19 9.36 -11.22
N ALA A 7 4.07 9.76 -11.82
CA ALA A 7 4.04 10.02 -13.24
C ALA A 7 4.94 11.21 -13.61
N LYS A 8 5.76 11.03 -14.66
CA LYS A 8 6.69 12.06 -15.17
C LYS A 8 6.19 12.76 -16.43
N GLY A 9 4.89 12.66 -16.74
CA GLY A 9 4.33 13.02 -18.04
C GLY A 9 4.72 12.04 -19.15
N GLY A 10 4.16 12.18 -20.34
CA GLY A 10 4.52 11.34 -21.48
C GLY A 10 3.57 11.46 -22.68
N ASN A 11 4.06 11.03 -23.84
CA ASN A 11 3.31 10.94 -25.10
C ASN A 11 3.06 9.46 -25.48
N ASP A 12 2.45 8.69 -24.57
CA ASP A 12 2.02 7.33 -24.90
C ASP A 12 0.75 7.39 -25.76
N LEU A 13 0.75 6.68 -26.89
CA LEU A 13 -0.36 6.66 -27.85
C LEU A 13 -1.66 6.11 -27.25
N TYR A 14 -1.58 5.31 -26.19
CA TYR A 14 -2.71 4.67 -25.54
C TYR A 14 -3.13 5.35 -24.23
N LEU A 15 -2.41 6.39 -23.78
CA LEU A 15 -2.73 7.11 -22.55
C LEU A 15 -3.09 8.56 -22.86
N TYR A 16 -4.28 8.97 -22.40
CA TYR A 16 -4.74 10.36 -22.47
C TYR A 16 -4.83 10.98 -21.07
N SER A 17 -4.49 12.26 -20.96
CA SER A 17 -4.63 13.05 -19.75
C SER A 17 -4.85 14.53 -20.08
N THR A 18 -5.69 15.20 -19.29
CA THR A 18 -5.91 16.65 -19.34
C THR A 18 -4.93 17.44 -18.45
N ASN A 19 -4.15 16.75 -17.60
CA ASN A 19 -3.27 17.34 -16.60
C ASN A 19 -1.85 16.74 -16.64
N ASN A 20 -1.42 16.20 -17.78
CA ASN A 20 -0.11 15.56 -17.96
C ASN A 20 0.20 14.47 -16.90
N PHE A 21 -0.82 13.70 -16.52
CA PHE A 21 -0.74 12.58 -15.59
C PHE A 21 -0.37 12.94 -14.14
N ILE A 22 -0.39 14.23 -13.77
CA ILE A 22 -0.15 14.68 -12.39
C ILE A 22 -1.09 13.96 -11.43
N GLY A 23 -0.54 13.48 -10.31
CA GLY A 23 -1.27 12.75 -9.28
C GLY A 23 -1.37 11.24 -9.52
N ARG A 24 -0.75 10.71 -10.58
CA ARG A 24 -0.71 9.26 -10.84
C ARG A 24 0.53 8.63 -10.24
N GLN A 25 0.33 7.41 -9.76
CA GLN A 25 1.37 6.59 -9.14
C GLN A 25 1.23 5.12 -9.58
N THR A 26 2.36 4.43 -9.68
CA THR A 26 2.45 2.99 -9.94
C THR A 26 3.52 2.37 -9.06
N TRP A 27 3.42 1.07 -8.81
CA TRP A 27 4.49 0.32 -8.17
C TRP A 27 5.29 -0.43 -9.23
N GLU A 28 6.61 -0.31 -9.19
CA GLU A 28 7.52 -1.04 -10.07
C GLU A 28 8.45 -1.92 -9.23
N PHE A 29 8.65 -3.15 -9.68
CA PHE A 29 9.63 -4.03 -9.06
C PHE A 29 10.99 -3.83 -9.72
N ASP A 30 12.00 -3.54 -8.91
CA ASP A 30 13.39 -3.43 -9.35
C ASP A 30 14.25 -4.33 -8.45
N PRO A 31 14.91 -5.38 -8.99
CA PRO A 31 15.75 -6.28 -8.19
C PRO A 31 17.00 -5.58 -7.64
N ASP A 32 17.42 -4.45 -8.19
CA ASP A 32 18.61 -3.70 -7.81
C ASP A 32 18.29 -2.43 -6.99
N TYR A 33 17.01 -2.07 -6.88
CA TYR A 33 16.59 -0.94 -6.05
C TYR A 33 16.78 -1.18 -4.55
N GLY A 34 17.51 -0.25 -3.95
CA GLY A 34 17.75 -0.13 -2.51
C GLY A 34 18.91 -0.97 -1.97
N THR A 35 19.49 -0.47 -0.88
CA THR A 35 20.58 -1.14 -0.14
C THR A 35 20.08 -2.39 0.59
N PRO A 36 20.97 -3.32 0.99
CA PRO A 36 20.57 -4.48 1.79
C PRO A 36 19.83 -4.10 3.08
N ALA A 37 20.22 -3.01 3.72
CA ALA A 37 19.55 -2.48 4.91
C ALA A 37 18.11 -2.01 4.59
N GLU A 38 17.91 -1.29 3.48
CA GLU A 38 16.56 -0.85 3.06
C GLU A 38 15.64 -2.02 2.75
N ARG A 39 16.16 -3.05 2.10
CA ARG A 39 15.38 -4.26 1.81
C ARG A 39 15.01 -4.99 3.09
N ALA A 40 15.91 -5.03 4.08
CA ALA A 40 15.63 -5.60 5.39
C ALA A 40 14.54 -4.81 6.13
N GLU A 41 14.57 -3.47 6.09
CA GLU A 41 13.50 -2.63 6.66
C GLU A 41 12.14 -2.90 6.02
N VAL A 42 12.10 -3.13 4.70
CA VAL A 42 10.86 -3.51 3.99
C VAL A 42 10.34 -4.88 4.45
N GLU A 43 11.21 -5.88 4.60
CA GLU A 43 10.82 -7.19 5.12
C GLU A 43 10.37 -7.14 6.59
N GLU A 44 10.99 -6.29 7.41
CA GLU A 44 10.55 -6.04 8.78
C GLU A 44 9.15 -5.42 8.81
N ALA A 45 8.88 -4.42 7.96
CA ALA A 45 7.55 -3.82 7.84
C ALA A 45 6.49 -4.84 7.39
N ARG A 46 6.84 -5.74 6.46
CA ARG A 46 5.98 -6.84 6.01
C ARG A 46 5.67 -7.82 7.13
N LEU A 47 6.69 -8.23 7.89
CA LEU A 47 6.54 -9.14 9.03
C LEU A 47 5.70 -8.49 10.13
N HIS A 48 5.94 -7.21 10.41
CA HIS A 48 5.16 -6.45 11.37
C HIS A 48 3.68 -6.41 10.97
N PHE A 49 3.37 -6.13 9.69
CA PHE A 49 1.99 -6.17 9.20
C PHE A 49 1.39 -7.56 9.34
N TRP A 50 2.11 -8.61 8.93
CA TRP A 50 1.65 -10.00 9.05
C TRP A 50 1.27 -10.38 10.49
N ASN A 51 2.09 -10.02 11.46
CA ASN A 51 1.86 -10.31 12.88
C ASN A 51 0.68 -9.55 13.46
N ASN A 52 0.34 -8.39 12.89
CA ASN A 52 -0.73 -7.51 13.39
C ASN A 52 -1.99 -7.48 12.50
N ARG A 53 -2.02 -8.28 11.42
CA ARG A 53 -3.08 -8.25 10.39
C ARG A 53 -4.50 -8.49 10.90
N TYR A 54 -4.66 -9.07 12.09
CA TYR A 54 -5.98 -9.26 12.71
C TYR A 54 -6.41 -8.10 13.59
N GLN A 55 -5.46 -7.25 14.02
CA GLN A 55 -5.71 -6.07 14.85
C GLN A 55 -5.88 -4.82 13.99
N VAL A 56 -5.08 -4.69 12.93
CA VAL A 56 -5.10 -3.57 11.99
C VAL A 56 -5.12 -4.13 10.57
N LYS A 57 -6.25 -3.96 9.88
CA LYS A 57 -6.47 -4.47 8.52
C LYS A 57 -5.81 -3.61 7.42
N PRO A 58 -5.86 -2.28 7.47
CA PRO A 58 -5.23 -1.45 6.43
C PRO A 58 -3.70 -1.45 6.55
N SER A 59 -3.00 -1.41 5.42
CA SER A 59 -1.53 -1.37 5.36
C SER A 59 -0.91 -0.13 6.02
N GLY A 60 -1.71 0.94 6.11
CA GLY A 60 -1.26 2.24 6.55
C GLY A 60 -0.20 2.85 5.64
N ASP A 61 -0.08 2.46 4.37
CA ASP A 61 0.82 3.13 3.42
C ASP A 61 2.31 3.10 3.84
N VAL A 62 2.71 2.12 4.67
CA VAL A 62 4.02 2.13 5.35
C VAL A 62 5.18 2.13 4.36
N LEU A 63 5.13 1.28 3.33
CA LEU A 63 6.27 1.08 2.43
C LEU A 63 6.67 2.32 1.64
N TRP A 64 5.70 3.05 1.05
CA TRP A 64 6.05 4.26 0.30
C TRP A 64 6.40 5.43 1.23
N ARG A 65 5.76 5.52 2.41
CA ARG A 65 6.11 6.56 3.40
C ARG A 65 7.57 6.42 3.83
N MET A 66 8.05 5.19 4.05
CA MET A 66 9.47 4.92 4.32
C MET A 66 10.38 5.42 3.18
N GLN A 67 10.02 5.13 1.92
CA GLN A 67 10.79 5.59 0.76
C GLN A 67 10.85 7.12 0.68
N PHE A 68 9.71 7.81 0.78
CA PHE A 68 9.64 9.26 0.63
C PHE A 68 10.35 10.02 1.75
N LEU A 69 10.18 9.60 3.00
CA LEU A 69 10.86 10.23 4.14
C LEU A 69 12.37 10.07 4.02
N LYS A 70 12.83 8.90 3.55
CA LYS A 70 14.24 8.62 3.35
C LYS A 70 14.85 9.44 2.21
N GLU A 71 14.20 9.48 1.04
CA GLU A 71 14.66 10.27 -0.11
C GLU A 71 14.83 11.75 0.26
N LYS A 72 13.99 12.28 1.14
CA LYS A 72 14.06 13.66 1.65
C LYS A 72 14.94 13.85 2.87
N ASN A 73 15.62 12.79 3.34
CA ASN A 73 16.40 12.78 4.58
C ASN A 73 15.61 13.35 5.77
N PHE A 74 14.30 13.09 5.81
CA PHE A 74 13.40 13.69 6.78
C PHE A 74 13.72 13.24 8.20
N LYS A 75 13.73 14.19 9.13
CA LYS A 75 13.83 13.93 10.57
C LYS A 75 12.74 14.69 11.28
N GLN A 76 11.94 13.99 12.08
CA GLN A 76 10.94 14.66 12.91
C GLN A 76 11.64 15.36 14.09
N ILE A 77 11.78 16.68 13.99
CA ILE A 77 12.42 17.50 15.03
C ILE A 77 11.45 18.01 16.09
N ILE A 78 10.14 17.93 15.83
CA ILE A 78 9.12 18.39 16.77
C ILE A 78 8.75 17.23 17.70
N PRO A 79 8.97 17.36 19.03
CA PRO A 79 8.63 16.31 19.99
C PRO A 79 7.15 15.94 19.95
N GLN A 80 6.86 14.67 20.21
CA GLN A 80 5.49 14.23 20.38
C GLN A 80 4.98 14.72 21.75
N VAL A 81 3.83 15.39 21.74
CA VAL A 81 3.07 15.68 22.96
C VAL A 81 2.13 14.49 23.20
N LYS A 82 2.14 13.95 24.42
CA LYS A 82 1.17 12.96 24.88
C LYS A 82 0.30 13.64 25.94
N VAL A 83 -1.01 13.44 25.82
CA VAL A 83 -2.00 13.90 26.78
C VAL A 83 -2.70 12.62 27.26
N GLU A 84 -2.64 12.35 28.55
CA GLU A 84 -3.21 11.13 29.14
C GLU A 84 -4.72 11.28 29.33
N ASP A 85 -5.41 10.16 29.54
CA ASP A 85 -6.86 10.16 29.77
C ASP A 85 -7.21 11.00 31.02
N GLY A 86 -8.05 12.01 30.83
CA GLY A 86 -8.50 12.92 31.89
C GLY A 86 -7.65 14.19 32.04
N GLU A 87 -6.55 14.34 31.29
CA GLU A 87 -5.80 15.59 31.23
C GLU A 87 -6.46 16.62 30.30
N GLU A 88 -6.31 17.91 30.62
CA GLU A 88 -6.82 19.00 29.78
C GLU A 88 -5.95 19.17 28.53
N ILE A 89 -6.58 19.19 27.35
CA ILE A 89 -5.88 19.49 26.09
C ILE A 89 -5.60 21.00 26.03
N THR A 90 -4.35 21.37 26.29
CA THR A 90 -3.93 22.77 26.21
C THR A 90 -3.79 23.24 24.76
N TYR A 91 -3.93 24.56 24.55
CA TYR A 91 -3.71 25.18 23.24
C TYR A 91 -2.29 24.92 22.71
N GLU A 92 -1.29 24.90 23.59
CA GLU A 92 0.10 24.62 23.25
C GLU A 92 0.29 23.16 22.81
N ALA A 93 -0.32 22.20 23.52
CA ALA A 93 -0.30 20.78 23.16
C ALA A 93 -0.91 20.55 21.77
N ALA A 94 -2.09 21.14 21.52
CA ALA A 94 -2.76 21.06 20.23
C ALA A 94 -1.92 21.70 19.10
N THR A 95 -1.39 22.90 19.34
CA THR A 95 -0.58 23.63 18.35
C THR A 95 0.70 22.88 18.00
N THR A 96 1.38 22.32 19.01
CA THR A 96 2.61 21.53 18.81
C THR A 96 2.32 20.26 18.03
N THR A 97 1.23 19.56 18.37
CA THR A 97 0.78 18.36 17.66
C THR A 97 0.44 18.64 16.20
N LEU A 98 -0.31 19.71 15.93
CA LEU A 98 -0.63 20.12 14.56
C LEU A 98 0.63 20.47 13.76
N ARG A 99 1.55 21.26 14.34
CA ARG A 99 2.82 21.62 13.67
C ARG A 99 3.65 20.38 13.35
N ARG A 100 3.71 19.42 14.29
CA ARG A 100 4.39 18.13 14.09
C ARG A 100 3.76 17.33 12.95
N ALA A 101 2.43 17.28 12.90
CA ALA A 101 1.67 16.58 11.87
C ALA A 101 1.88 17.21 10.49
N VAL A 102 1.76 18.54 10.37
CA VAL A 102 2.02 19.27 9.13
C VAL A 102 3.46 19.08 8.66
N HIS A 103 4.44 19.20 9.55
CA HIS A 103 5.86 18.98 9.21
C HIS A 103 6.10 17.57 8.62
N TYR A 104 5.48 16.55 9.22
CA TYR A 104 5.56 15.17 8.70
C TYR A 104 4.82 15.01 7.38
N PHE A 105 3.58 15.49 7.29
CA PHE A 105 2.73 15.29 6.12
C PHE A 105 3.26 16.04 4.89
N SER A 106 3.84 17.24 5.08
CA SER A 106 4.55 17.96 4.01
C SER A 106 5.73 17.18 3.44
N ALA A 107 6.46 16.43 4.27
CA ALA A 107 7.54 15.57 3.78
C ALA A 107 7.04 14.38 2.96
N LEU A 108 5.76 14.02 3.06
CA LEU A 108 5.17 12.94 2.26
C LEU A 108 4.62 13.40 0.90
N GLN A 109 4.65 14.70 0.59
CA GLN A 109 4.20 15.20 -0.71
C GLN A 109 5.12 14.73 -1.84
N ALA A 110 4.56 14.21 -2.93
CA ALA A 110 5.29 13.89 -4.15
C ALA A 110 5.79 15.14 -4.88
N ASP A 111 6.77 14.96 -5.78
CA ASP A 111 7.40 16.08 -6.51
C ASP A 111 6.43 16.84 -7.42
N ASP A 112 5.37 16.19 -7.89
CA ASP A 112 4.27 16.79 -8.67
C ASP A 112 3.14 17.36 -7.78
N GLY A 113 3.32 17.34 -6.46
CA GLY A 113 2.45 17.99 -5.48
C GLY A 113 1.33 17.11 -4.90
N HIS A 114 1.13 15.87 -5.37
CA HIS A 114 0.11 14.98 -4.79
C HIS A 114 0.61 14.25 -3.54
N TRP A 115 -0.31 13.60 -2.83
CA TRP A 115 0.03 12.63 -1.79
C TRP A 115 -0.33 11.23 -2.29
N PRO A 116 0.68 10.35 -2.48
CA PRO A 116 0.45 8.93 -2.65
C PRO A 116 -0.51 8.39 -1.60
N ALA A 117 -1.47 7.58 -2.03
CA ALA A 117 -2.37 6.87 -1.13
C ALA A 117 -2.80 5.55 -1.73
N GLU A 118 -2.82 4.50 -0.93
CA GLU A 118 -3.51 3.26 -1.27
C GLU A 118 -5.03 3.51 -1.26
N ASN A 119 -5.70 3.14 -2.36
CA ASN A 119 -7.17 3.10 -2.44
C ASN A 119 -7.64 1.64 -2.53
N ALA A 120 -7.46 0.91 -1.43
CA ALA A 120 -7.81 -0.50 -1.30
C ALA A 120 -9.05 -0.70 -0.41
N GLY A 121 -9.35 -1.95 -0.07
CA GLY A 121 -10.45 -2.32 0.83
C GLY A 121 -11.33 -3.41 0.23
N PRO A 122 -11.95 -3.21 -0.94
CA PRO A 122 -12.77 -4.25 -1.58
C PRO A 122 -11.98 -5.49 -1.97
N LEU A 123 -12.45 -6.68 -1.58
CA LEU A 123 -11.78 -7.96 -1.87
C LEU A 123 -12.29 -8.65 -3.14
N PHE A 124 -12.94 -7.88 -4.04
CA PHE A 124 -13.56 -8.40 -5.27
C PHE A 124 -13.11 -7.65 -6.54
N PHE A 125 -12.06 -6.83 -6.48
CA PHE A 125 -11.47 -6.20 -7.68
C PHE A 125 -10.35 -7.05 -8.30
N LEU A 126 -9.41 -7.49 -7.47
CA LEU A 126 -8.22 -8.21 -7.93
C LEU A 126 -8.53 -9.62 -8.45
N PRO A 127 -9.36 -10.46 -7.77
CA PRO A 127 -9.64 -11.81 -8.27
C PRO A 127 -10.26 -11.83 -9.67
N PRO A 128 -11.30 -11.03 -10.00
CA PRO A 128 -11.83 -10.99 -11.36
C PRO A 128 -10.82 -10.50 -12.40
N LEU A 129 -9.94 -9.55 -12.06
CA LEU A 129 -8.87 -9.10 -12.96
C LEU A 129 -7.90 -10.25 -13.31
N VAL A 130 -7.47 -11.02 -12.30
CA VAL A 130 -6.63 -12.22 -12.51
C VAL A 130 -7.34 -13.23 -13.42
N MET A 131 -8.63 -13.48 -13.21
CA MET A 131 -9.43 -14.39 -14.05
C MET A 131 -9.51 -13.90 -15.50
N CYS A 132 -9.80 -12.61 -15.72
CA CYS A 132 -9.85 -12.02 -17.06
C CYS A 132 -8.51 -12.12 -17.78
N LEU A 133 -7.40 -11.81 -17.10
CA LEU A 133 -6.06 -11.90 -17.68
C LEU A 133 -5.65 -13.35 -17.97
N TYR A 134 -6.07 -14.30 -17.14
CA TYR A 134 -5.90 -15.72 -17.40
C TYR A 134 -6.66 -16.17 -18.65
N ILE A 135 -7.96 -15.86 -18.74
CA ILE A 135 -8.82 -16.22 -19.88
C ILE A 135 -8.30 -15.62 -21.19
N THR A 136 -7.82 -14.37 -21.15
CA THR A 136 -7.32 -13.68 -22.34
C THR A 136 -5.87 -14.02 -22.70
N GLY A 137 -5.17 -14.82 -21.89
CA GLY A 137 -3.77 -15.21 -22.14
C GLY A 137 -2.72 -14.15 -21.81
N HIS A 138 -3.08 -13.07 -21.09
CA HIS A 138 -2.19 -11.96 -20.76
C HIS A 138 -1.65 -12.00 -19.32
N LEU A 139 -2.01 -13.01 -18.53
CA LEU A 139 -1.65 -13.12 -17.12
C LEU A 139 -0.16 -12.89 -16.85
N ASN A 140 0.72 -13.61 -17.56
CA ASN A 140 2.16 -13.52 -17.31
C ASN A 140 2.81 -12.23 -17.84
N THR A 141 2.17 -11.58 -18.82
CA THR A 141 2.62 -10.29 -19.36
C THR A 141 2.28 -9.16 -18.40
N VAL A 142 1.08 -9.18 -17.83
CA VAL A 142 0.59 -8.12 -16.92
C VAL A 142 1.04 -8.37 -15.48
N PHE A 143 1.07 -9.63 -15.03
CA PHE A 143 1.53 -10.03 -13.70
C PHE A 143 2.74 -10.97 -13.78
N PRO A 144 3.96 -10.41 -13.95
CA PRO A 144 5.20 -11.14 -13.75
C PRO A 144 5.30 -11.80 -12.36
N ALA A 145 6.31 -12.65 -12.16
CA ALA A 145 6.48 -13.42 -10.92
C ALA A 145 6.31 -12.60 -9.63
N GLU A 146 6.94 -11.43 -9.55
CA GLU A 146 6.89 -10.55 -8.37
C GLU A 146 5.48 -10.03 -8.08
N HIS A 147 4.70 -9.69 -9.13
CA HIS A 147 3.31 -9.28 -8.96
C HIS A 147 2.48 -10.41 -8.36
N ARG A 148 2.68 -11.64 -8.83
CA ARG A 148 1.95 -12.81 -8.32
C ARG A 148 2.28 -13.09 -6.86
N ILE A 149 3.54 -12.93 -6.46
CA ILE A 149 3.96 -13.03 -5.05
C ILE A 149 3.21 -12.00 -4.20
N GLU A 150 3.12 -10.74 -4.64
CA GLU A 150 2.41 -9.71 -3.85
C GLU A 150 0.89 -9.86 -3.88
N ILE A 151 0.31 -10.36 -4.97
CA ILE A 151 -1.12 -10.70 -5.04
C ILE A 151 -1.44 -11.78 -4.00
N LEU A 152 -0.65 -12.85 -3.96
CA LEU A 152 -0.82 -13.93 -2.99
C LEU A 152 -0.59 -13.43 -1.57
N ARG A 153 0.46 -12.62 -1.33
CA ARG A 153 0.70 -11.97 -0.03
C ARG A 153 -0.50 -11.15 0.41
N TYR A 154 -1.07 -10.32 -0.46
CA TYR A 154 -2.26 -9.51 -0.16
C TYR A 154 -3.45 -10.39 0.20
N ILE A 155 -3.71 -11.46 -0.55
CA ILE A 155 -4.81 -12.39 -0.27
C ILE A 155 -4.62 -13.06 1.10
N TYR A 156 -3.42 -13.60 1.39
CA TYR A 156 -3.12 -14.23 2.67
C TYR A 156 -3.19 -13.25 3.85
N CYS A 157 -2.72 -12.02 3.67
CA CYS A 157 -2.81 -10.98 4.69
C CYS A 157 -4.25 -10.67 5.12
N HIS A 158 -5.21 -10.83 4.21
CA HIS A 158 -6.62 -10.50 4.46
C HIS A 158 -7.52 -11.73 4.63
N GLN A 159 -6.93 -12.92 4.74
CA GLN A 159 -7.68 -14.13 5.11
C GLN A 159 -8.09 -14.06 6.59
N ASN A 160 -9.38 -14.26 6.86
CA ASN A 160 -9.91 -14.33 8.21
C ASN A 160 -9.49 -15.63 8.91
N GLU A 161 -9.62 -15.67 10.24
CA GLU A 161 -9.22 -16.84 11.05
C GLU A 161 -10.00 -18.12 10.69
N ASP A 162 -11.20 -17.98 10.14
CA ASP A 162 -12.02 -19.10 9.63
C ASP A 162 -11.59 -19.59 8.23
N GLY A 163 -10.54 -19.00 7.66
CA GLY A 163 -10.01 -19.33 6.34
C GLY A 163 -10.73 -18.65 5.17
N GLY A 164 -11.77 -17.85 5.42
CA GLY A 164 -12.52 -17.13 4.39
C GLY A 164 -12.08 -15.68 4.18
N TRP A 165 -12.78 -15.00 3.26
CA TRP A 165 -12.58 -13.59 2.94
C TRP A 165 -13.91 -12.82 2.93
N GLY A 166 -13.89 -11.62 3.50
CA GLY A 166 -15.05 -10.73 3.52
C GLY A 166 -15.25 -9.94 2.23
N LEU A 167 -16.33 -9.15 2.17
CA LEU A 167 -16.59 -8.26 1.03
C LEU A 167 -15.52 -7.15 0.91
N HIS A 168 -14.94 -6.77 2.04
CA HIS A 168 -13.81 -5.86 2.18
C HIS A 168 -12.87 -6.38 3.27
N ILE A 169 -11.68 -5.77 3.42
CA ILE A 169 -10.62 -6.21 4.34
C ILE A 169 -11.05 -6.31 5.82
N GLU A 170 -12.06 -5.54 6.24
CA GLU A 170 -12.61 -5.57 7.62
C GLU A 170 -13.87 -6.44 7.75
N GLY A 171 -14.34 -7.05 6.66
CA GLY A 171 -15.57 -7.82 6.64
C GLY A 171 -15.40 -9.26 7.12
N HIS A 172 -16.44 -9.80 7.76
CA HIS A 172 -16.55 -11.25 8.00
C HIS A 172 -16.60 -12.03 6.69
N SER A 173 -16.18 -13.29 6.76
CA SER A 173 -16.10 -14.17 5.59
C SER A 173 -17.43 -14.33 4.87
N THR A 174 -17.38 -14.27 3.54
CA THR A 174 -18.54 -14.46 2.66
C THR A 174 -18.23 -15.53 1.62
N MET A 175 -19.23 -16.29 1.19
CA MET A 175 -19.08 -17.25 0.09
C MET A 175 -18.55 -16.59 -1.18
N PHE A 176 -19.00 -15.37 -1.47
CA PHE A 176 -18.62 -14.64 -2.67
C PHE A 176 -17.11 -14.37 -2.74
N CYS A 177 -16.56 -13.64 -1.77
CA CYS A 177 -15.14 -13.32 -1.78
C CYS A 177 -14.26 -14.53 -1.44
N THR A 178 -14.75 -15.50 -0.67
CA THR A 178 -14.00 -16.74 -0.40
C THR A 178 -13.79 -17.56 -1.67
N ALA A 179 -14.85 -17.75 -2.46
CA ALA A 179 -14.74 -18.46 -3.74
C ALA A 179 -13.84 -17.71 -4.73
N LEU A 180 -13.97 -16.38 -4.81
CA LEU A 180 -13.15 -15.55 -5.69
C LEU A 180 -11.66 -15.62 -5.31
N SER A 181 -11.33 -15.42 -4.04
CA SER A 181 -9.95 -15.52 -3.53
C SER A 181 -9.36 -16.89 -3.79
N TYR A 182 -10.11 -17.97 -3.49
CA TYR A 182 -9.66 -19.34 -3.74
C TYR A 182 -9.34 -19.57 -5.22
N ILE A 183 -10.26 -19.25 -6.14
CA ILE A 183 -10.03 -19.43 -7.59
C ILE A 183 -8.83 -18.61 -8.06
N CYS A 184 -8.71 -17.36 -7.59
CA CYS A 184 -7.56 -16.51 -7.90
C CYS A 184 -6.24 -17.16 -7.48
N MET A 185 -6.16 -17.66 -6.25
CA MET A 185 -4.97 -18.35 -5.75
C MET A 185 -4.62 -19.58 -6.60
N ARG A 186 -5.63 -20.40 -6.96
CA ARG A 186 -5.44 -21.57 -7.83
C ARG A 186 -4.93 -21.21 -9.23
N ILE A 187 -5.40 -20.10 -9.81
CA ILE A 187 -4.89 -19.59 -11.10
C ILE A 187 -3.43 -19.15 -10.98
N LEU A 188 -3.05 -18.60 -9.83
CA LEU A 188 -1.69 -18.10 -9.57
C LEU A 188 -0.68 -19.20 -9.17
N GLY A 189 -1.15 -20.41 -8.90
CA GLY A 189 -0.29 -21.60 -8.70
C GLY A 189 -0.21 -22.14 -7.27
N GLU A 190 -1.07 -21.65 -6.36
CA GLU A 190 -1.32 -22.34 -5.07
C GLU A 190 -2.10 -23.64 -5.28
#